data_AF-A0AAV1HBV5-F1
#
_entry.id   AF-A0AAV1HBV5-F1
#
_cell.length_a   1.000
_cell.length_b   1.000
_cell.length_c   1.000
_cell.angle_alpha   90.00
_cell.angle_beta   90.00
_cell.angle_gamma   90.00
#
_symmetry.space_group_name_H-M   'P 1'
#
loop_
_entity.id
_entity.type
_entity.pdbx_description
1 polymer ?
#
loop_
_entity_poly.entity_id
_entity_poly.type
_entity_poly.pdbx_seq_one_letter_code
_entity_poly.pdbx_strand_id
1 'polypeptide(L)'
;MAEGGWVQGEEEEEEEEALAWGSGVCKWFNVRMGFGFLSMNSRDGVPLEEPLDVFVHQSKLHMEGFRSLREGEAVEFTFKKSSKGLESVRVTGPKGAPCLGSERRPKSGQKRRSKSDRCYNCGEPGHHAKECQLPPQPKKCHCCQSISHMVANCPVKAQQQQQQQLHLSLSAQGTSSSQEEKEGEQSQPPPP
;
A
#
# COMPACT_ATOMS: atom_id res chain seq x y z
N MET A 1 -48.10 -38.63 -19.08
CA MET A 1 -47.64 -37.31 -19.60
C MET A 1 -47.86 -36.32 -18.47
N ALA A 2 -46.90 -35.76 -17.74
CA ALA A 2 -45.43 -35.67 -17.82
C ALA A 2 -44.84 -36.13 -16.45
N GLU A 3 -43.76 -36.92 -16.34
CA GLU A 3 -42.37 -36.76 -16.79
C GLU A 3 -41.67 -35.52 -16.19
N GLY A 4 -40.75 -35.74 -15.23
CA GLY A 4 -39.60 -34.86 -15.01
C GLY A 4 -39.61 -34.00 -13.74
N GLY A 5 -39.48 -34.61 -12.56
CA GLY A 5 -38.97 -33.91 -11.38
C GLY A 5 -37.45 -33.78 -11.47
N TRP A 6 -36.97 -32.55 -11.61
CA TRP A 6 -35.54 -32.23 -11.69
C TRP A 6 -34.89 -32.41 -10.32
N VAL A 7 -34.03 -33.42 -10.21
CA VAL A 7 -33.06 -33.60 -9.12
C VAL A 7 -31.91 -32.62 -9.39
N GLN A 8 -31.82 -31.57 -8.60
CA GLN A 8 -30.63 -30.72 -8.50
C GLN A 8 -30.43 -30.38 -7.03
N GLY A 9 -29.73 -31.26 -6.33
CA GLY A 9 -29.30 -31.06 -4.96
C GLY A 9 -28.14 -31.97 -4.55
N GLU A 10 -27.45 -32.58 -5.52
CA GLU A 10 -26.41 -33.59 -5.29
C GLU A 10 -25.03 -33.16 -5.81
N GLU A 11 -24.87 -31.89 -6.24
CA GLU A 11 -23.59 -31.36 -6.76
C GLU A 11 -22.84 -30.45 -5.75
N GLU A 12 -23.40 -30.18 -4.56
CA GLU A 12 -22.75 -29.30 -3.56
C GLU A 12 -21.80 -30.06 -2.60
N GLU A 13 -21.74 -31.39 -2.64
CA GLU A 13 -20.99 -32.21 -1.67
C GLU A 13 -19.57 -32.63 -2.13
N GLU A 14 -19.17 -32.39 -3.38
CA GLU A 14 -17.81 -32.74 -3.87
C GLU A 14 -16.77 -31.59 -3.75
N GLU A 15 -17.18 -30.35 -3.43
CA GLU A 15 -16.26 -29.19 -3.31
C GLU A 15 -15.75 -28.93 -1.88
N GLU A 16 -16.05 -29.82 -0.94
CA GLU A 16 -15.41 -29.87 0.40
C GLU A 16 -14.08 -30.65 0.35
N GLU A 17 -13.26 -30.39 -0.67
CA GLU A 17 -11.88 -30.86 -0.71
C GLU A 17 -11.07 -30.19 0.42
N ALA A 18 -11.07 -30.81 1.60
CA ALA A 18 -10.19 -30.58 2.74
C ALA A 18 -9.68 -29.13 2.89
N LEU A 19 -10.61 -28.19 3.04
CA LEU A 19 -10.29 -26.81 3.37
C LEU A 19 -9.66 -26.79 4.76
N ALA A 20 -8.35 -26.69 4.82
CA ALA A 20 -7.62 -26.60 6.07
C ALA A 20 -7.52 -25.14 6.51
N TRP A 21 -7.47 -24.93 7.82
CA TRP A 21 -7.29 -23.61 8.40
C TRP A 21 -5.81 -23.34 8.66
N GLY A 22 -5.36 -22.12 8.40
CA GLY A 22 -4.00 -21.68 8.67
C GLY A 22 -3.94 -20.25 9.15
N SER A 23 -2.88 -19.93 9.88
CA SER A 23 -2.51 -18.56 10.22
C SER A 23 -1.04 -18.31 9.91
N GLY A 24 -0.72 -17.05 9.70
CA GLY A 24 0.60 -16.67 9.20
C GLY A 24 0.73 -15.18 8.96
N VAL A 25 1.71 -14.83 8.13
CA VAL A 25 1.96 -13.45 7.71
C VAL A 25 2.04 -13.35 6.19
N CYS A 26 1.71 -12.20 5.63
CA CYS A 26 1.95 -11.93 4.21
C CYS A 26 3.46 -11.86 3.94
N LYS A 27 4.01 -12.82 3.20
CA LYS A 27 5.42 -12.86 2.80
C LYS A 27 5.74 -11.76 1.80
N TRP A 28 4.91 -11.65 0.76
CA TRP A 28 4.97 -10.56 -0.21
C TRP A 28 3.65 -10.52 -1.00
N PHE A 29 3.30 -9.33 -1.50
CA PHE A 29 2.13 -9.15 -2.34
C PHE A 29 2.43 -8.17 -3.48
N ASN A 30 2.26 -8.62 -4.72
CA ASN A 30 2.39 -7.75 -5.87
C ASN A 30 1.07 -7.03 -6.11
N VAL A 31 0.99 -5.80 -5.62
CA VAL A 31 -0.21 -4.96 -5.69
C VAL A 31 -0.66 -4.67 -7.14
N ARG A 32 0.27 -4.63 -8.10
CA ARG A 32 -0.05 -4.40 -9.52
C ARG A 32 -0.63 -5.66 -10.18
N MET A 33 -0.11 -6.83 -9.83
CA MET A 33 -0.56 -8.10 -10.42
C MET A 33 -1.73 -8.73 -9.64
N GLY A 34 -1.97 -8.30 -8.40
CA GLY A 34 -3.08 -8.78 -7.59
C GLY A 34 -2.86 -10.18 -7.00
N PHE A 35 -1.62 -10.61 -6.81
CA PHE A 35 -1.31 -11.88 -6.15
C PHE A 35 -0.04 -11.80 -5.30
N GLY A 36 0.12 -12.78 -4.43
CA GLY A 36 1.22 -12.86 -3.48
C GLY A 36 1.39 -14.25 -2.88
N PHE A 37 2.21 -14.30 -1.85
CA PHE A 37 2.36 -15.49 -1.00
C PHE A 37 2.25 -15.11 0.47
N LEU A 38 1.63 -16.02 1.22
CA LEU A 38 1.55 -16.01 2.67
C LEU A 38 2.58 -17.01 3.21
N SER A 39 3.23 -16.66 4.30
CA SER A 39 4.07 -17.55 5.08
C SER A 39 3.22 -18.08 6.24
N MET A 40 2.73 -19.31 6.10
CA MET A 40 1.96 -20.02 7.13
C MET A 40 2.90 -20.47 8.23
N ASN A 41 2.60 -20.11 9.48
CA ASN A 41 3.35 -20.55 10.65
C ASN A 41 2.54 -21.45 11.58
N SER A 42 1.22 -21.55 11.38
CA SER A 42 0.37 -22.48 12.11
C SER A 42 -0.71 -23.05 11.19
N ARG A 43 -0.99 -24.34 11.38
CA ARG A 43 -2.04 -25.10 10.69
C ARG A 43 -2.97 -25.71 11.71
N ASP A 44 -4.27 -25.46 11.57
CA ASP A 44 -5.31 -25.99 12.47
C ASP A 44 -5.01 -25.74 13.97
N GLY A 45 -4.35 -24.60 14.27
CA GLY A 45 -3.93 -24.20 15.61
C GLY A 45 -2.61 -24.81 16.11
N VAL A 46 -1.98 -25.69 15.32
CA VAL A 46 -0.68 -26.30 15.63
C VAL A 46 0.43 -25.47 14.98
N PRO A 47 1.46 -25.02 15.72
CA PRO A 47 2.62 -24.36 15.13
C PRO A 47 3.39 -25.30 14.19
N LEU A 48 3.85 -24.77 13.06
CA LEU A 48 4.72 -25.50 12.13
C LEU A 48 6.18 -25.20 12.45
N GLU A 49 7.04 -26.22 12.38
CA GLU A 49 8.49 -26.04 12.54
C GLU A 49 9.09 -25.24 11.38
N GLU A 50 8.60 -25.49 10.17
CA GLU A 50 8.98 -24.77 8.96
C GLU A 50 7.78 -24.02 8.37
N PRO A 51 7.92 -22.71 8.10
CA PRO A 51 6.81 -21.96 7.52
C PRO A 51 6.56 -22.38 6.07
N LEU A 52 5.30 -22.61 5.73
CA LEU A 52 4.89 -23.03 4.39
C LEU A 52 4.42 -21.85 3.55
N ASP A 53 4.79 -21.84 2.27
CA ASP A 53 4.35 -20.83 1.32
C ASP A 53 2.95 -21.18 0.77
N VAL A 54 2.00 -20.26 0.95
CA VAL A 54 0.62 -20.38 0.44
C VAL A 54 0.36 -19.28 -0.57
N PHE A 55 -0.06 -19.67 -1.77
CA PHE A 55 -0.42 -18.73 -2.82
C PHE A 55 -1.70 -17.98 -2.46
N VAL A 56 -1.71 -16.66 -2.66
CA VAL A 56 -2.88 -15.81 -2.44
C VAL A 56 -3.18 -14.93 -3.64
N HIS A 57 -4.46 -14.86 -4.00
CA HIS A 57 -4.98 -13.98 -5.04
C HIS A 57 -5.87 -12.89 -4.46
N GLN A 58 -5.88 -11.69 -5.06
CA GLN A 58 -6.64 -10.54 -4.56
C GLN A 58 -8.13 -10.81 -4.38
N SER A 59 -8.71 -11.70 -5.20
CA SER A 59 -10.14 -12.04 -5.12
C SER A 59 -10.51 -12.80 -3.85
N LYS A 60 -9.53 -13.36 -3.15
CA LYS A 60 -9.70 -14.14 -1.92
C LYS A 60 -9.53 -13.30 -0.65
N LEU A 61 -9.10 -12.03 -0.79
CA LEU A 61 -8.88 -11.12 0.33
C LEU A 61 -10.19 -10.54 0.84
N HIS A 62 -10.46 -10.72 2.13
CA HIS A 62 -11.60 -10.14 2.83
C HIS A 62 -11.29 -8.70 3.25
N MET A 63 -11.67 -7.75 2.39
CA MET A 63 -11.63 -6.32 2.66
C MET A 63 -12.53 -5.57 1.67
N GLU A 64 -12.80 -4.29 1.94
CA GLU A 64 -13.55 -3.44 1.03
C GLU A 64 -12.62 -2.65 0.10
N GLY A 65 -13.10 -2.34 -1.11
CA GLY A 65 -12.37 -1.51 -2.06
C GLY A 65 -11.19 -2.22 -2.74
N PHE A 66 -10.01 -1.61 -2.71
CA PHE A 66 -8.84 -2.09 -3.44
C PHE A 66 -8.12 -3.19 -2.65
N ARG A 67 -8.17 -4.42 -3.17
CA ARG A 67 -7.72 -5.63 -2.46
C ARG A 67 -6.21 -5.83 -2.55
N SER A 68 -5.50 -5.62 -1.44
CA SER A 68 -4.06 -5.92 -1.34
C SER A 68 -3.67 -6.37 0.07
N LEU A 69 -2.44 -6.82 0.25
CA LEU A 69 -1.86 -7.15 1.57
C LEU A 69 -0.59 -6.33 1.80
N ARG A 70 -0.31 -6.02 3.07
CA ARG A 70 0.97 -5.45 3.48
C ARG A 70 1.94 -6.56 3.84
N GLU A 71 3.20 -6.43 3.43
CA GLU A 71 4.27 -7.35 3.86
C GLU A 71 4.40 -7.37 5.38
N GLY A 72 4.43 -8.57 5.97
CA GLY A 72 4.45 -8.80 7.41
C GLY A 72 3.08 -8.67 8.10
N GLU A 73 1.98 -8.40 7.36
CA GLU A 73 0.64 -8.36 7.92
C GLU A 73 0.21 -9.74 8.43
N ALA A 74 -0.26 -9.81 9.68
CA ALA A 74 -0.81 -11.03 10.25
C ALA A 74 -2.15 -11.37 9.60
N VAL A 75 -2.30 -12.62 9.17
CA VAL A 75 -3.47 -13.10 8.44
C VAL A 75 -3.89 -14.47 8.92
N GLU A 76 -5.19 -14.70 8.79
CA GLU A 76 -5.86 -15.97 9.01
C GLU A 76 -6.54 -16.37 7.71
N PHE A 77 -6.47 -17.64 7.33
CA PHE A 77 -6.95 -18.06 6.02
C PHE A 77 -7.33 -19.53 5.97
N THR A 78 -8.26 -19.84 5.08
CA THR A 78 -8.51 -21.21 4.63
C THR A 78 -7.72 -21.47 3.36
N PHE A 79 -7.18 -22.67 3.21
CA PHE A 79 -6.40 -23.06 2.04
C PHE A 79 -6.75 -24.48 1.59
N LYS A 80 -6.49 -24.76 0.31
CA LYS A 80 -6.60 -26.09 -0.28
C LYS A 80 -5.31 -26.48 -0.97
N LYS A 81 -5.14 -27.79 -1.18
CA LYS A 81 -4.05 -28.31 -1.99
C LYS A 81 -4.45 -28.23 -3.46
N SER A 82 -3.64 -27.58 -4.27
CA SER A 82 -3.81 -27.41 -5.71
C SER A 82 -2.65 -28.06 -6.46
N SER A 83 -2.76 -28.18 -7.78
CA SER A 83 -1.70 -28.70 -8.65
C SER A 83 -0.40 -27.87 -8.59
N LYS A 84 -0.49 -26.61 -8.15
CA LYS A 84 0.63 -25.66 -8.01
C LYS A 84 1.16 -25.51 -6.58
N GLY A 85 0.66 -26.30 -5.62
CA GLY A 85 0.97 -26.16 -4.21
C GLY A 85 -0.23 -25.71 -3.38
N LEU A 86 0.01 -25.06 -2.24
CA LEU A 86 -1.05 -24.59 -1.35
C LEU A 86 -1.63 -23.28 -1.87
N GLU A 87 -2.96 -23.19 -1.93
CA GLU A 87 -3.68 -22.01 -2.42
C GLU A 87 -4.73 -21.56 -1.40
N SER A 88 -4.76 -20.25 -1.11
CA SER A 88 -5.75 -19.66 -0.22
C SER A 88 -7.13 -19.60 -0.88
N VAL A 89 -8.16 -19.96 -0.12
CA VAL A 89 -9.58 -19.86 -0.54
C VAL A 89 -10.22 -18.61 0.03
N ARG A 90 -9.92 -18.25 1.28
CA ARG A 90 -10.36 -17.00 1.92
C ARG A 90 -9.27 -16.51 2.86
N VAL A 91 -8.97 -15.21 2.82
CA VAL A 91 -7.96 -14.58 3.68
C VAL A 91 -8.57 -13.41 4.43
N THR A 92 -8.40 -13.39 5.74
CA THR A 92 -8.82 -12.34 6.66
C THR A 92 -7.62 -11.86 7.48
N GLY A 93 -7.78 -10.72 8.16
CA GLY A 93 -6.94 -10.35 9.28
C GLY A 93 -7.18 -11.25 10.51
N PRO A 94 -6.46 -11.02 11.61
CA PRO A 94 -6.61 -11.77 12.84
C PRO A 94 -8.04 -11.65 13.38
N LYS A 95 -8.58 -12.74 13.94
CA LYS A 95 -9.96 -12.82 14.44
C LYS A 95 -11.02 -12.50 13.38
N GLY A 96 -10.73 -12.79 12.11
CA GLY A 96 -11.66 -12.53 11.01
C GLY A 96 -11.84 -11.05 10.62
N ALA A 97 -11.01 -10.14 11.14
CA ALA A 97 -11.03 -8.73 10.76
C ALA A 97 -10.77 -8.54 9.24
N PRO A 98 -11.17 -7.42 8.63
CA PRO A 98 -10.74 -7.11 7.28
C PRO A 98 -9.21 -6.95 7.23
N CYS A 99 -8.59 -7.36 6.12
CA CYS A 99 -7.17 -7.15 5.90
C CYS A 99 -6.83 -5.63 5.89
N LEU A 100 -5.62 -5.26 6.30
CA LEU A 100 -5.13 -3.88 6.36
C LEU A 100 -4.81 -3.36 4.95
N GLY A 101 -4.10 -4.17 4.18
CA GLY A 101 -3.69 -3.82 2.82
C GLY A 101 -2.47 -2.91 2.73
N SER A 102 -1.98 -2.77 1.51
CA SER A 102 -0.73 -2.04 1.24
C SER A 102 -0.90 -0.53 1.46
N GLU A 103 -0.05 0.06 2.30
CA GLU A 103 0.06 1.52 2.53
C GLU A 103 0.24 2.31 1.21
N ARG A 104 0.93 1.68 0.25
CA ARG A 104 1.10 2.20 -1.09
C ARG A 104 0.03 1.64 -2.01
N ARG A 105 -1.16 2.25 -2.00
CA ARG A 105 -2.06 2.12 -3.16
C ARG A 105 -1.27 2.60 -4.39
N PRO A 106 -0.99 1.75 -5.40
CA PRO A 106 -0.45 2.25 -6.65
C PRO A 106 -1.43 3.30 -7.11
N LYS A 107 -0.96 4.52 -7.31
CA LYS A 107 -1.75 5.62 -7.84
C LYS A 107 -2.05 5.30 -9.32
N SER A 108 -2.85 4.27 -9.59
CA SER A 108 -3.57 4.13 -10.84
C SER A 108 -4.60 5.26 -10.88
N GLY A 109 -4.16 6.42 -11.36
CA GLY A 109 -5.06 7.52 -11.71
C GLY A 109 -5.18 8.67 -10.72
N GLN A 110 -4.37 8.74 -9.64
CA GLN A 110 -4.03 10.10 -9.16
C GLN A 110 -3.06 10.69 -10.18
N LYS A 111 -3.60 11.13 -11.34
CA LYS A 111 -3.09 12.31 -12.05
C LYS A 111 -2.64 13.22 -10.92
N ARG A 112 -1.34 13.57 -10.86
CA ARG A 112 -0.88 14.61 -9.93
C ARG A 112 -1.95 15.68 -10.05
N ARG A 113 -2.75 15.90 -8.99
CA ARG A 113 -3.80 16.93 -9.02
C ARG A 113 -3.03 18.14 -9.52
N SER A 114 -3.29 18.55 -10.76
CA SER A 114 -2.51 19.61 -11.37
C SER A 114 -2.73 20.76 -10.42
N LYS A 115 -1.66 21.15 -9.72
CA LYS A 115 -1.69 22.34 -8.89
C LYS A 115 -1.87 23.46 -9.91
N SER A 116 -3.15 23.76 -10.15
CA SER A 116 -3.73 24.69 -11.08
C SER A 116 -3.68 24.29 -12.57
N ASP A 117 -4.82 23.86 -13.11
CA ASP A 117 -5.18 24.09 -14.52
C ASP A 117 -5.43 25.60 -14.70
N ARG A 118 -4.33 26.37 -14.66
CA ARG A 118 -4.32 27.77 -15.01
C ARG A 118 -4.11 27.87 -16.51
N CYS A 119 -4.78 28.83 -17.13
CA CYS A 119 -4.58 29.13 -18.53
C CYS A 119 -3.09 29.41 -18.82
N TYR A 120 -2.50 28.69 -19.79
CA TYR A 120 -1.09 28.87 -20.19
C TYR A 120 -0.78 30.26 -20.80
N ASN A 121 -1.82 31.01 -21.18
CA ASN A 121 -1.72 32.38 -21.69
C ASN A 121 -1.77 33.42 -20.54
N CYS A 122 -2.92 33.59 -19.88
CA CYS A 122 -3.11 34.59 -18.82
C CYS A 122 -2.75 34.13 -17.40
N GLY A 123 -2.79 32.82 -17.08
CA GLY A 123 -2.56 32.29 -15.75
C GLY A 123 -3.78 32.27 -14.83
N GLU A 124 -4.95 32.70 -15.29
CA GLU A 124 -6.19 32.61 -14.51
C GLU A 124 -6.75 31.17 -14.52
N PRO A 125 -7.36 30.71 -13.43
CA PRO A 125 -8.04 29.43 -13.37
C PRO A 125 -9.38 29.49 -14.14
N GLY A 126 -9.93 28.32 -14.47
CA GLY A 126 -11.29 28.21 -15.03
C GLY A 126 -11.38 28.19 -16.55
N HIS A 127 -10.27 28.33 -17.27
CA HIS A 127 -10.21 28.11 -18.73
C HIS A 127 -8.81 27.67 -19.17
N HIS A 128 -8.70 27.12 -20.38
CA HIS A 128 -7.43 26.78 -21.02
C HIS A 128 -7.00 27.87 -22.01
N ALA A 129 -5.73 27.88 -22.43
CA ALA A 129 -5.19 28.93 -23.33
C ALA A 129 -5.94 29.06 -24.67
N LYS A 130 -6.63 28.00 -25.11
CA LYS A 130 -7.48 28.00 -26.32
C LYS A 130 -8.77 28.81 -26.16
N GLU A 131 -9.20 29.02 -24.92
CA GLU A 131 -10.44 29.71 -24.53
C GLU A 131 -10.14 31.07 -23.88
N CYS A 132 -8.86 31.48 -23.85
CA CYS A 132 -8.42 32.74 -23.26
C CYS A 132 -8.74 33.91 -24.19
N GLN A 133 -9.55 34.85 -23.71
CA GLN A 133 -9.96 36.05 -24.45
C GLN A 133 -8.84 37.10 -24.57
N LEU A 134 -7.77 36.97 -23.78
CA LEU A 134 -6.61 37.86 -23.89
C LEU A 134 -5.77 37.51 -25.12
N PRO A 135 -5.16 38.52 -25.78
CA PRO A 135 -4.22 38.28 -26.86
C PRO A 135 -3.05 37.39 -26.39
N PRO A 136 -2.38 36.66 -27.29
CA PRO A 136 -1.24 35.82 -26.93
C PRO A 136 -0.16 36.59 -26.16
N GLN A 137 0.08 36.19 -24.92
CA GLN A 137 1.08 36.75 -24.02
C GLN A 137 2.39 35.98 -24.13
N PRO A 138 3.55 36.60 -23.83
CA PRO A 138 4.82 35.90 -23.79
C PRO A 138 4.80 34.75 -22.79
N LYS A 139 5.40 33.62 -23.18
CA LYS A 139 5.44 32.40 -22.35
C LYS A 139 6.15 32.68 -21.04
N LYS A 140 5.46 32.46 -19.92
CA LYS A 140 5.98 32.63 -18.58
C LYS A 140 6.35 31.30 -17.93
N CYS A 141 7.36 31.32 -17.06
CA CYS A 141 7.70 30.21 -16.21
C CYS A 141 6.49 29.81 -15.34
N HIS A 142 6.01 28.57 -15.46
CA HIS A 142 4.89 28.07 -14.65
C HIS A 142 5.22 27.91 -13.15
N CYS A 143 6.48 28.11 -12.74
CA CYS A 143 6.89 28.05 -11.34
C CYS A 143 6.94 29.43 -10.67
N CYS A 144 7.50 30.46 -11.34
CA CYS A 144 7.71 31.79 -10.76
C CYS A 144 7.08 32.95 -11.57
N GLN A 145 6.39 32.65 -12.67
CA GLN A 145 5.72 33.60 -13.56
C GLN A 145 6.64 34.59 -14.31
N SER A 146 7.96 34.44 -14.23
CA SER A 146 8.92 35.23 -15.03
C SER A 146 8.78 34.94 -16.52
N ILE A 147 8.90 35.98 -17.35
CA ILE A 147 8.97 35.86 -18.82
C ILE A 147 10.39 35.59 -19.34
N SER A 148 11.41 35.69 -18.49
CA SER A 148 12.82 35.58 -18.90
C SER A 148 13.29 34.14 -19.09
N HIS A 149 12.60 33.16 -18.50
CA HIS A 149 13.00 31.76 -18.55
C HIS A 149 11.78 30.84 -18.49
N MET A 150 11.97 29.59 -18.92
CA MET A 150 10.98 28.53 -18.75
C MET A 150 11.25 27.72 -17.48
N VAL A 151 10.29 26.89 -17.05
CA VAL A 151 10.36 26.06 -15.82
C VAL A 151 11.62 25.22 -15.73
N ALA A 152 12.19 24.80 -16.86
CA ALA A 152 13.43 24.02 -16.92
C ALA A 152 14.63 24.78 -16.35
N ASN A 153 14.68 26.11 -16.53
CA ASN A 153 15.79 26.98 -16.10
C ASN A 153 15.36 27.95 -14.98
N CYS A 154 14.34 27.58 -14.20
CA CYS A 154 13.81 28.45 -13.15
C CYS A 154 14.74 28.45 -11.92
N PRO A 155 15.37 29.59 -11.56
CA PRO A 155 16.27 29.66 -10.41
C PRO A 155 15.54 29.39 -9.09
N VAL A 156 14.28 29.82 -8.98
CA VAL A 156 13.42 29.56 -7.80
C VAL A 156 13.16 28.06 -7.61
N LYS A 157 12.99 27.33 -8.72
CA LYS A 157 12.77 25.87 -8.68
C LYS A 157 14.05 25.13 -8.29
N ALA A 158 15.19 25.56 -8.80
CA ALA A 158 16.50 25.01 -8.44
C ALA A 158 16.79 25.18 -6.95
N GLN A 159 16.51 26.37 -6.39
CA GLN A 159 16.65 26.65 -4.97
C GLN A 159 15.70 25.81 -4.09
N GLN A 160 14.43 25.66 -4.48
CA GLN A 160 13.48 24.80 -3.75
C GLN A 160 13.90 23.33 -3.73
N GLN A 161 14.45 22.82 -4.83
CA GLN A 161 14.91 21.44 -4.92
C GLN A 161 16.11 21.18 -3.98
N GLN A 162 17.02 22.15 -3.88
CA GLN A 162 18.17 22.07 -2.98
C GLN A 162 17.76 22.13 -1.50
N GLN A 163 16.82 23.00 -1.13
CA GLN A 163 16.27 23.04 0.24
C GLN A 163 15.53 21.75 0.61
N GLN A 164 14.78 21.17 -0.33
CA GLN A 164 14.09 19.91 -0.08
C GLN A 164 15.09 18.77 0.13
N GLN A 165 16.17 18.72 -0.64
CA GLN A 165 17.23 17.72 -0.47
C GLN A 165 17.93 17.86 0.90
N LEU A 166 18.18 19.08 1.37
CA LEU A 166 18.73 19.35 2.71
C LEU A 166 17.77 18.92 3.83
N HIS A 167 16.47 19.17 3.67
CA HIS A 167 15.45 18.74 4.63
C HIS A 167 15.36 17.20 4.71
N LEU A 168 15.44 16.49 3.58
CA LEU A 168 15.50 15.03 3.57
C LEU A 168 16.76 14.51 4.28
N SER A 169 17.92 15.11 4.04
CA SER A 169 19.18 14.68 4.68
C SER A 169 19.22 14.91 6.20
N LEU A 170 18.53 15.94 6.70
CA LEU A 170 18.39 16.19 8.14
C LEU A 170 17.39 15.23 8.79
N SER A 171 16.29 14.93 8.11
CA SER A 171 15.28 13.99 8.63
C SER A 171 15.76 12.53 8.70
N ALA A 172 16.74 12.14 7.88
CA ALA A 172 17.35 10.81 7.91
C ALA A 172 18.34 10.59 9.08
N GLN A 173 18.75 11.66 9.77
CA GLN A 173 19.75 11.60 10.86
C GLN A 173 19.12 11.64 12.26
N GLY A 174 17.78 11.69 12.38
CA GLY A 174 17.07 11.86 13.64
C GLY A 174 16.66 10.58 14.37
N THR A 175 17.26 9.42 14.08
CA THR A 175 16.91 8.14 14.73
C THR A 175 18.14 7.33 15.17
N SER A 176 19.09 7.91 15.90
CA SER A 176 20.12 7.12 16.61
C SER A 176 20.92 7.95 17.62
N SER A 177 20.34 8.26 18.78
CA SER A 177 21.10 8.40 20.04
C SER A 177 20.15 8.74 21.17
N SER A 178 19.97 7.80 22.10
CA SER A 178 19.97 8.02 23.55
C SER A 178 19.60 6.72 24.28
N GLN A 179 20.53 5.77 24.25
CA GLN A 179 20.79 4.71 25.24
C GLN A 179 22.34 4.69 25.27
N GLU A 180 23.09 4.66 26.34
CA GLU A 180 22.90 4.22 27.72
C GLU A 180 24.20 4.66 28.43
N GLU A 181 24.18 5.25 29.64
CA GLU A 181 25.33 5.19 30.55
C GLU A 181 24.82 4.95 31.99
N LYS A 182 24.88 3.68 32.38
CA LYS A 182 25.07 3.12 33.74
C LYS A 182 26.57 3.24 34.07
N GLU A 183 27.10 3.36 35.28
CA GLU A 183 26.73 3.08 36.68
C GLU A 183 27.76 3.82 37.59
N GLY A 184 27.46 4.03 38.89
CA GLY A 184 28.52 4.10 39.91
C GLY A 184 28.46 5.20 40.99
N GLU A 185 27.68 4.96 42.05
CA GLU A 185 28.10 4.97 43.48
C GLU A 185 28.77 6.22 44.13
N GLN A 186 28.08 6.92 45.05
CA GLN A 186 28.41 7.08 46.50
C GLN A 186 27.70 8.25 47.22
N SER A 187 26.87 7.89 48.20
CA SER A 187 26.67 8.45 49.55
C SER A 187 26.88 9.95 49.86
N GLN A 188 25.82 10.63 50.36
CA GLN A 188 25.82 11.38 51.63
C GLN A 188 24.40 11.87 52.06
N PRO A 189 24.11 12.00 53.38
CA PRO A 189 22.76 12.22 53.95
C PRO A 189 22.36 13.70 54.10
N PRO A 190 21.07 14.03 54.38
CA PRO A 190 20.59 15.41 54.44
C PRO A 190 20.86 16.10 55.79
N PRO A 191 21.12 17.42 55.81
CA PRO A 191 21.16 18.23 57.03
C PRO A 191 19.74 18.74 57.44
N PRO A 192 19.56 19.26 58.68
CA PRO A 192 18.31 19.23 59.43
C PRO A 192 17.22 20.21 58.99
#